data_AF-A0A511ZCP1-F1
#
_entry.id   AF-A0A511ZCP1-F1
#
_cell.length_a   1.000
_cell.length_b   1.000
_cell.length_c   1.000
_cell.angle_alpha   90.00
_cell.angle_beta   90.00
_cell.angle_gamma   90.00
#
_symmetry.space_group_name_H-M   'P 1'
#
loop_
_entity.id
_entity.type
_entity.pdbx_description
1 polymer ?
#
loop_
_entity_poly.entity_id
_entity_poly.type
_entity_poly.pdbx_seq_one_letter_code
_entity_poly.pdbx_strand_id
1 'polypeptide(L)'
;MDDPLLDEHMEKMKPYLMKWHREHSVMLLTSPYITLHYEVVMEGFAPPKDMLCQSYLYSITEAFRELVRTHYYAQAAYQIEIELREKGDVGWSNYWKFEVKNYYFRMVIPRIISLLDYVAVMINELSGCELVKDEWKVYFNPLKSLLRKQKQEVGWLSLKEIEELNLILSPIYKDISREDRKILNRYRNTATHRYFVGIDELTVSFQRRKLSEIDQRMLNTQQTHSYGMRGRPEYTFDELNTTAEKLLSNLDGVLSKLMQMHMMKRSVKQMEE
;
A
#
# COMPACT_ATOMS: atom_id res chain seq x y z
N MET A 1 -1.41 15.19 30.69
CA MET A 1 -0.34 15.53 29.75
C MET A 1 0.12 16.91 30.14
N ASP A 2 1.43 17.16 30.22
CA ASP A 2 1.91 18.53 30.43
C ASP A 2 1.80 19.28 29.10
N ASP A 3 0.69 20.00 28.93
CA ASP A 3 0.42 20.82 27.74
C ASP A 3 1.60 21.75 27.36
N PRO A 4 2.35 22.36 28.31
CA PRO A 4 3.52 23.18 27.98
C PRO A 4 4.66 22.40 27.30
N LEU A 5 4.84 21.13 27.66
CA LEU A 5 5.85 20.27 27.05
C LEU A 5 5.42 19.85 25.64
N LEU A 6 4.13 19.58 25.45
CA LEU A 6 3.55 19.28 24.15
C LEU A 6 3.74 20.46 23.18
N ASP A 7 3.48 21.68 23.64
CA ASP A 7 3.65 22.90 22.84
C ASP A 7 5.11 23.15 22.46
N GLU A 8 6.06 22.93 23.39
CA GLU A 8 7.49 23.04 23.09
C GLU A 8 7.94 22.02 22.04
N HIS A 9 7.48 20.77 22.16
CA HIS A 9 7.76 19.72 21.19
C HIS A 9 7.14 20.02 19.82
N MET A 10 5.91 20.53 19.77
CA MET A 10 5.23 20.91 18.53
C MET A 10 5.93 22.08 17.83
N GLU A 11 6.38 23.11 18.56
CA GLU A 11 7.13 24.23 17.97
C GLU A 11 8.49 23.77 17.42
N LYS A 12 9.20 22.86 18.12
CA LYS A 12 10.45 22.25 17.61
C LYS A 12 10.22 21.45 16.32
N MET A 13 9.04 20.84 16.18
CA MET A 13 8.70 19.95 15.05
C MET A 13 8.09 20.69 13.86
N LYS A 14 7.57 21.90 14.05
CA LYS A 14 6.93 22.72 13.02
C LYS A 14 7.75 22.85 11.72
N PRO A 15 9.09 23.07 11.74
CA PRO A 15 9.87 23.13 10.51
C PRO A 15 9.85 21.79 9.73
N TYR A 16 9.92 20.68 10.45
CA TYR A 16 9.91 19.33 9.85
C TYR A 16 8.52 18.93 9.36
N LEU A 17 7.45 19.34 10.06
CA LEU A 17 6.07 19.16 9.58
C LEU A 17 5.83 19.95 8.28
N MET A 18 6.27 21.21 8.23
CA MET A 18 6.18 22.02 7.01
C MET A 18 7.00 21.42 5.86
N LYS A 19 8.23 20.95 6.16
CA LYS A 19 9.07 20.25 5.19
C LYS A 19 8.39 18.98 4.67
N TRP A 20 7.85 18.16 5.56
CA TRP A 20 7.16 16.91 5.22
C TRP A 20 5.99 17.17 4.26
N HIS A 21 5.13 18.14 4.59
CA HIS A 21 4.04 18.55 3.72
C HIS A 21 4.54 19.03 2.36
N ARG A 22 5.58 19.88 2.33
CA ARG A 22 6.17 20.38 1.09
C ARG A 22 6.72 19.24 0.22
N GLU A 23 7.53 18.35 0.77
CA GLU A 23 8.14 17.24 0.03
C GLU A 23 7.09 16.29 -0.51
N HIS A 24 6.13 15.89 0.32
CA HIS A 24 5.00 15.08 -0.11
C HIS A 24 4.22 15.76 -1.25
N SER A 25 3.92 17.05 -1.13
CA SER A 25 3.21 17.80 -2.17
C SER A 25 4.00 17.87 -3.48
N VAL A 26 5.32 18.07 -3.42
CA VAL A 26 6.18 18.04 -4.61
C VAL A 26 6.15 16.67 -5.26
N MET A 27 6.32 15.58 -4.47
CA MET A 27 6.27 14.21 -5.00
C MET A 27 4.93 13.88 -5.67
N LEU A 28 3.81 14.36 -5.13
CA LEU A 28 2.50 14.21 -5.76
C LEU A 28 2.38 14.98 -7.08
N LEU A 29 2.85 16.23 -7.11
CA LEU A 29 2.81 17.06 -8.32
C LEU A 29 3.71 16.52 -9.43
N THR A 30 4.85 15.93 -9.09
CA THR A 30 5.80 15.36 -10.04
C THR A 30 5.69 13.84 -10.15
N SER A 31 4.55 13.28 -9.74
CA SER A 31 4.33 11.84 -9.71
C SER A 31 4.37 11.26 -11.13
N PRO A 32 5.11 10.16 -11.40
CA PRO A 32 5.20 9.59 -12.74
C PRO A 32 4.01 8.68 -13.09
N TYR A 33 3.05 8.49 -12.17
CA TYR A 33 1.97 7.51 -12.32
C TYR A 33 0.83 8.02 -13.19
N ILE A 34 0.65 7.40 -14.35
CA ILE A 34 -0.34 7.80 -15.36
C ILE A 34 -1.77 7.68 -14.82
N THR A 35 -2.02 6.69 -13.97
CA THR A 35 -3.31 6.42 -13.33
C THR A 35 -3.87 7.65 -12.61
N LEU A 36 -3.01 8.53 -12.09
CA LEU A 36 -3.45 9.74 -11.38
C LEU A 36 -4.10 10.77 -12.31
N HIS A 37 -3.82 10.73 -13.61
CA HIS A 37 -4.39 11.61 -14.62
C HIS A 37 -5.75 11.14 -15.16
N TYR A 38 -6.30 10.05 -14.64
CA TYR A 38 -7.64 9.60 -15.01
C TYR A 38 -8.66 10.00 -13.94
N GLU A 39 -9.83 10.42 -14.40
CA GLU A 39 -11.03 10.60 -13.61
C GLU A 39 -12.10 9.62 -14.09
N VAL A 40 -12.77 8.95 -13.15
CA VAL A 40 -13.85 8.02 -13.47
C VAL A 40 -15.18 8.73 -13.26
N VAL A 41 -15.99 8.80 -14.32
CA VAL A 41 -17.28 9.47 -14.29
C VAL A 41 -18.38 8.45 -14.04
N MET A 42 -19.24 8.75 -13.06
CA MET A 42 -20.41 7.95 -12.73
C MET A 42 -21.64 8.51 -13.46
N GLU A 43 -22.18 7.77 -14.43
CA GLU A 43 -23.38 8.15 -15.16
C GLU A 43 -24.60 7.38 -14.62
N GLY A 44 -25.58 8.09 -14.06
CA GLY A 44 -26.73 7.49 -13.37
C GLY A 44 -27.71 6.67 -14.22
N PHE A 45 -27.56 6.68 -15.56
CA PHE A 45 -28.46 5.98 -16.50
C PHE A 45 -27.70 5.13 -17.54
N ALA A 46 -26.47 4.70 -17.24
CA ALA A 46 -25.70 3.82 -18.12
C ALA A 46 -26.21 2.36 -18.09
N PRO A 47 -25.89 1.54 -19.11
CA PRO A 47 -26.15 0.10 -19.06
C PRO A 47 -25.54 -0.57 -17.81
N PRO A 48 -26.12 -1.67 -17.29
CA PRO A 48 -25.62 -2.32 -16.06
C PRO A 48 -24.13 -2.69 -16.08
N LYS A 49 -23.62 -3.19 -17.22
CA LYS A 49 -22.19 -3.49 -17.43
C LYS A 49 -21.34 -2.23 -17.22
N ASP A 50 -21.78 -1.11 -17.76
CA ASP A 50 -21.04 0.16 -17.74
C ASP A 50 -21.07 0.76 -16.33
N MET A 51 -22.22 0.72 -15.64
CA MET A 51 -22.33 1.14 -14.23
C MET A 51 -21.44 0.31 -13.31
N LEU A 52 -21.38 -1.02 -13.52
CA LEU A 52 -20.49 -1.90 -12.79
C LEU A 52 -19.02 -1.51 -13.01
N CYS A 53 -18.63 -1.32 -14.27
CA CYS A 53 -17.28 -0.86 -14.62
C CYS A 53 -16.96 0.49 -13.96
N GLN A 54 -17.86 1.47 -14.02
CA GLN A 54 -17.69 2.79 -13.40
C GLN A 54 -17.44 2.67 -11.90
N SER A 55 -18.28 1.91 -11.19
CA SER A 55 -18.17 1.75 -9.72
C SER A 55 -16.83 1.13 -9.29
N TYR A 56 -16.41 0.06 -9.97
CA TYR A 56 -15.12 -0.57 -9.69
C TYR A 56 -13.94 0.31 -10.05
N LEU A 57 -13.94 0.89 -11.26
CA LEU A 57 -12.85 1.75 -11.70
C LEU A 57 -12.69 2.97 -10.79
N TYR A 58 -13.79 3.58 -10.35
CA TYR A 58 -13.77 4.69 -9.40
C TYR A 58 -13.10 4.26 -8.10
N SER A 59 -13.56 3.16 -7.50
CA SER A 59 -13.03 2.63 -6.25
C SER A 59 -11.56 2.23 -6.36
N ILE A 60 -11.15 1.61 -7.46
CA ILE A 60 -9.76 1.23 -7.75
C ILE A 60 -8.87 2.47 -7.91
N THR A 61 -9.34 3.48 -8.64
CA THR A 61 -8.58 4.70 -8.92
C THR A 61 -8.36 5.51 -7.65
N GLU A 62 -9.40 5.68 -6.82
CA GLU A 62 -9.29 6.36 -5.54
C GLU A 62 -8.39 5.61 -4.56
N ALA A 63 -8.52 4.28 -4.48
CA ALA A 63 -7.64 3.47 -3.63
C ALA A 63 -6.18 3.49 -4.12
N PHE A 64 -5.93 3.57 -5.44
CA PHE A 64 -4.59 3.75 -5.99
C PHE A 64 -4.04 5.15 -5.66
N ARG A 65 -4.83 6.21 -5.79
CA ARG A 65 -4.45 7.58 -5.38
C ARG A 65 -4.07 7.62 -3.90
N GLU A 66 -4.87 7.04 -3.01
CA GLU A 66 -4.58 6.97 -1.58
C GLU A 66 -3.30 6.18 -1.30
N LEU A 67 -3.08 5.09 -2.02
CA LEU A 67 -1.87 4.27 -1.91
C LEU A 67 -0.61 5.05 -2.30
N VAL A 68 -0.63 5.78 -3.42
CA VAL A 68 0.49 6.65 -3.84
C VAL A 68 0.76 7.73 -2.80
N ARG A 69 -0.29 8.39 -2.29
CA ARG A 69 -0.16 9.39 -1.21
C ARG A 69 0.51 8.80 0.03
N THR A 70 0.08 7.60 0.43
CA THR A 70 0.63 6.88 1.59
C THR A 70 2.10 6.52 1.38
N HIS A 71 2.47 6.07 0.18
CA HIS A 71 3.86 5.79 -0.18
C HIS A 71 4.73 7.06 -0.10
N TYR A 72 4.27 8.17 -0.68
CA TYR A 72 5.00 9.43 -0.65
C TYR A 72 5.08 10.07 0.74
N TYR A 73 4.06 9.91 1.59
CA TYR A 73 4.17 10.30 3.00
C TYR A 73 5.32 9.59 3.70
N ALA A 74 5.45 8.28 3.49
CA ALA A 74 6.55 7.51 4.05
C ALA A 74 7.91 7.94 3.48
N GLN A 75 7.99 8.20 2.18
CA GLN A 75 9.22 8.69 1.53
C GLN A 75 9.68 10.04 2.08
N ALA A 76 8.77 11.01 2.20
CA ALA A 76 9.09 12.31 2.77
C ALA A 76 9.51 12.19 4.25
N ALA A 77 8.84 11.33 5.03
CA ALA A 77 9.22 11.05 6.41
C ALA A 77 10.63 10.40 6.51
N TYR A 78 10.99 9.57 5.54
CA TYR A 78 12.31 8.95 5.47
C TYR A 78 13.43 9.98 5.23
N GLN A 79 13.20 10.97 4.37
CA GLN A 79 14.18 12.05 4.14
C GLN A 79 14.45 12.84 5.42
N ILE A 80 13.40 13.13 6.20
CA ILE A 80 13.53 13.83 7.49
C ILE A 80 14.23 12.96 8.53
N GLU A 81 13.92 11.66 8.59
CA GLU A 81 14.60 10.72 9.48
C GLU A 81 16.12 10.71 9.25
N ILE A 82 16.55 10.65 7.97
CA ILE A 82 17.97 10.64 7.59
C ILE A 82 18.64 11.93 8.03
N GLU A 83 18.05 13.09 7.69
CA GLU A 83 18.60 14.39 8.05
C GLU A 83 18.76 14.56 9.58
N LEU A 84 17.76 14.15 10.35
CA LEU A 84 17.82 14.21 11.82
C LEU A 84 18.90 13.29 12.38
N ARG A 85 19.09 12.11 11.77
CA ARG A 85 20.17 11.19 12.15
C ARG A 85 21.55 11.79 11.88
N GLU A 86 21.73 12.42 10.73
CA GLU A 86 22.98 13.10 10.34
C GLU A 86 23.31 14.27 11.25
N LYS A 87 22.29 15.00 11.75
CA LYS A 87 22.43 16.06 12.76
C LYS A 87 22.66 15.54 14.18
N GLY A 88 22.63 14.22 14.40
CA GLY A 88 22.81 13.60 15.72
C GLY A 88 21.55 13.63 16.60
N ASP A 89 20.39 14.04 16.06
CA ASP A 89 19.12 14.10 16.80
C ASP A 89 18.39 12.75 16.75
N VAL A 90 18.96 11.78 17.49
CA VAL A 90 18.52 10.38 17.48
C VAL A 90 17.09 10.23 17.99
N GLY A 91 16.67 11.05 18.96
CA GLY A 91 15.33 11.01 19.53
C GLY A 91 14.26 11.30 18.48
N TRP A 92 14.40 12.45 17.80
CA TRP A 92 13.46 12.83 16.75
C TRP A 92 13.60 11.98 15.49
N SER A 93 14.80 11.55 15.12
CA SER A 93 15.00 10.58 14.01
C SER A 93 14.19 9.30 14.26
N ASN A 94 14.22 8.75 15.48
CA ASN A 94 13.43 7.56 15.83
C ASN A 94 11.93 7.82 15.78
N TYR A 95 11.46 8.99 16.22
CA TYR A 95 10.04 9.36 16.09
C TYR A 95 9.59 9.33 14.62
N TRP A 96 10.32 10.01 13.73
CA TRP A 96 10.01 10.01 12.29
C TRP A 96 10.09 8.62 11.67
N LYS A 97 11.05 7.79 12.11
CA LYS A 97 11.18 6.41 11.67
C LYS A 97 9.96 5.57 12.01
N PHE A 98 9.56 5.54 13.29
CA PHE A 98 8.57 4.58 13.77
C PHE A 98 7.14 5.10 13.66
N GLU A 99 6.88 6.33 14.12
CA GLU A 99 5.53 6.89 14.23
C GLU A 99 5.02 7.46 12.91
N VAL A 100 5.92 7.80 11.99
CA VAL A 100 5.55 8.39 10.69
C VAL A 100 5.89 7.42 9.56
N LYS A 101 7.18 7.25 9.24
CA LYS A 101 7.62 6.45 8.08
C LYS A 101 7.07 5.02 8.11
N ASN A 102 7.39 4.25 9.14
CA ASN A 102 6.98 2.84 9.21
C ASN A 102 5.46 2.70 9.39
N TYR A 103 4.84 3.58 10.17
CA TYR A 103 3.39 3.58 10.40
C TYR A 103 2.60 3.67 9.09
N TYR A 104 2.99 4.59 8.18
CA TYR A 104 2.37 4.71 6.87
C TYR A 104 2.81 3.59 5.92
N PHE A 105 4.10 3.27 5.89
CA PHE A 105 4.64 2.35 4.90
C PHE A 105 4.18 0.90 5.07
N ARG A 106 3.91 0.45 6.31
CA ARG A 106 3.49 -0.94 6.59
C ARG A 106 2.28 -1.42 5.81
N MET A 107 1.41 -0.50 5.35
CA MET A 107 0.21 -0.81 4.59
C MET A 107 0.40 -0.79 3.07
N VAL A 108 1.53 -0.32 2.55
CA VAL A 108 1.74 -0.11 1.11
C VAL A 108 1.68 -1.43 0.33
N ILE A 109 2.53 -2.41 0.66
CA ILE A 109 2.54 -3.72 -0.01
C ILE A 109 1.22 -4.48 0.17
N PRO A 110 0.62 -4.57 1.37
CA PRO A 110 -0.71 -5.16 1.54
C PRO A 110 -1.78 -4.52 0.67
N ARG A 111 -1.83 -3.18 0.59
CA ARG A 111 -2.83 -2.47 -0.21
C ARG A 111 -2.63 -2.69 -1.72
N ILE A 112 -1.40 -2.78 -2.21
CA ILE A 112 -1.12 -3.21 -3.60
C ILE A 112 -1.73 -4.58 -3.87
N ILE A 113 -1.50 -5.53 -2.97
CA ILE A 113 -2.05 -6.89 -3.07
C ILE A 113 -3.58 -6.87 -3.09
N SER A 114 -4.20 -6.12 -2.18
CA SER A 114 -5.66 -5.97 -2.12
C SER A 114 -6.24 -5.32 -3.37
N LEU A 115 -5.59 -4.30 -3.93
CA LEU A 115 -6.01 -3.67 -5.19
C LEU A 115 -6.01 -4.68 -6.34
N LEU A 116 -5.01 -5.55 -6.42
CA LEU A 116 -4.98 -6.61 -7.43
C LEU A 116 -6.11 -7.63 -7.28
N ASP A 117 -6.41 -8.02 -6.04
CA ASP A 117 -7.55 -8.90 -5.79
C ASP A 117 -8.87 -8.20 -6.12
N TYR A 118 -8.99 -6.89 -5.88
CA TYR A 118 -10.17 -6.12 -6.22
C TYR A 118 -10.36 -5.96 -7.74
N VAL A 119 -9.26 -5.80 -8.51
CA VAL A 119 -9.28 -5.92 -9.98
C VAL A 119 -9.76 -7.30 -10.41
N ALA A 120 -9.36 -8.36 -9.70
CA ALA A 120 -9.82 -9.71 -9.98
C ALA A 120 -11.33 -9.89 -9.71
N VAL A 121 -11.84 -9.32 -8.62
CA VAL A 121 -13.29 -9.28 -8.32
C VAL A 121 -14.05 -8.59 -9.43
N MET A 122 -13.63 -7.40 -9.86
CA MET A 122 -14.24 -6.69 -10.97
C MET A 122 -14.33 -7.57 -12.23
N ILE A 123 -13.24 -8.23 -12.61
CA ILE A 123 -13.22 -9.10 -13.79
C ILE A 123 -14.15 -10.31 -13.61
N ASN A 124 -14.19 -10.91 -12.42
CA ASN A 124 -15.08 -12.04 -12.13
C ASN A 124 -16.55 -11.65 -12.22
N GLU A 125 -16.93 -10.47 -11.71
CA GLU A 125 -18.32 -10.00 -11.82
C GLU A 125 -18.70 -9.63 -13.26
N LEU A 126 -17.78 -9.05 -14.03
CA LEU A 126 -17.98 -8.82 -15.45
C LEU A 126 -18.15 -10.13 -16.22
N SER A 127 -17.56 -11.22 -15.74
CA SER A 127 -17.75 -12.56 -16.27
C SER A 127 -19.01 -13.25 -15.73
N GLY A 128 -19.91 -12.55 -15.03
CA GLY A 128 -21.10 -13.15 -14.39
C GLY A 128 -20.77 -14.18 -13.31
N CYS A 129 -19.63 -14.05 -12.64
CA CYS A 129 -19.09 -14.99 -11.65
C CYS A 129 -18.86 -16.42 -12.20
N GLU A 130 -18.76 -16.57 -13.52
CA GLU A 130 -18.52 -17.87 -14.17
C GLU A 130 -17.04 -18.32 -14.10
N LEU A 131 -16.09 -17.40 -13.94
CA LEU A 131 -14.67 -17.73 -13.77
C LEU A 131 -14.41 -18.36 -12.39
N VAL A 132 -14.93 -17.74 -11.33
CA VAL A 132 -14.85 -18.20 -9.95
C VAL A 132 -16.23 -18.05 -9.30
N LYS A 133 -16.85 -19.19 -8.96
CA LYS A 133 -18.20 -19.22 -8.39
C LYS A 133 -18.29 -18.73 -6.94
N ASP A 134 -17.22 -18.92 -6.16
CA ASP A 134 -17.15 -18.49 -4.77
C ASP A 134 -16.46 -17.11 -4.69
N GLU A 135 -17.23 -16.05 -4.47
CA GLU A 135 -16.73 -14.66 -4.39
C GLU A 135 -15.58 -14.48 -3.39
N TRP A 136 -15.65 -15.16 -2.24
CA TRP A 136 -14.62 -15.13 -1.19
C TRP A 136 -13.27 -15.73 -1.59
N LYS A 137 -13.21 -16.41 -2.76
CA LYS A 137 -12.00 -17.06 -3.28
C LYS A 137 -11.44 -16.34 -4.52
N VAL A 138 -11.94 -15.15 -4.83
CA VAL A 138 -11.46 -14.37 -5.97
C VAL A 138 -10.13 -13.71 -5.63
N TYR A 139 -9.04 -14.40 -5.97
CA TYR A 139 -7.69 -13.88 -5.85
C TYR A 139 -7.08 -13.66 -7.23
N PHE A 140 -6.22 -12.65 -7.33
CA PHE A 140 -5.62 -12.24 -8.60
C PHE A 140 -4.89 -13.37 -9.34
N ASN A 141 -4.03 -14.12 -8.65
CA ASN A 141 -3.21 -15.16 -9.28
C ASN A 141 -4.04 -16.33 -9.83
N PRO A 142 -4.97 -16.94 -9.06
CA PRO A 142 -5.93 -17.91 -9.57
C PRO A 142 -6.74 -17.39 -10.75
N LEU A 143 -7.31 -16.19 -10.65
CA LEU A 143 -8.16 -15.62 -11.71
C LEU A 143 -7.38 -15.41 -13.01
N LYS A 144 -6.16 -14.87 -12.95
CA LYS A 144 -5.27 -14.74 -14.11
C LYS A 144 -4.96 -16.08 -14.79
N SER A 145 -4.84 -17.17 -14.01
CA SER A 145 -4.64 -18.51 -14.57
C SER A 145 -5.90 -19.03 -15.28
N LEU A 146 -7.09 -18.72 -14.75
CA LEU A 146 -8.37 -19.09 -15.34
C LEU A 146 -8.65 -18.32 -16.63
N LEU A 147 -8.41 -17.01 -16.66
CA LEU A 147 -8.54 -16.19 -17.86
C LEU A 147 -7.72 -16.72 -19.03
N ARG A 148 -6.50 -17.21 -18.79
CA ARG A 148 -5.63 -17.80 -19.84
C ARG A 148 -6.18 -19.09 -20.45
N LYS A 149 -7.05 -19.79 -19.71
CA LYS A 149 -7.63 -21.07 -20.16
C LYS A 149 -8.93 -20.89 -20.92
N GLN A 150 -9.52 -19.69 -20.87
CA GLN A 150 -10.78 -19.43 -21.55
C GLN A 150 -10.59 -19.41 -23.06
N LYS A 151 -11.51 -20.08 -23.75
CA LYS A 151 -11.55 -20.22 -25.22
C LYS A 151 -12.84 -19.67 -25.83
N GLN A 152 -13.74 -19.19 -24.98
CA GLN A 152 -15.05 -18.67 -25.35
C GLN A 152 -15.33 -17.41 -24.51
N GLU A 153 -16.36 -16.67 -24.91
CA GLU A 153 -16.87 -15.57 -24.10
C GLU A 153 -17.45 -16.08 -22.77
N VAL A 154 -17.41 -15.22 -21.76
CA VAL A 154 -17.82 -15.53 -20.39
C VAL A 154 -18.51 -14.30 -19.80
N GLY A 155 -19.78 -14.44 -19.41
CA GLY A 155 -20.64 -13.32 -19.03
C GLY A 155 -20.64 -12.17 -20.05
N TRP A 156 -20.18 -10.98 -19.64
CA TRP A 156 -20.06 -9.81 -20.51
C TRP A 156 -18.68 -9.63 -21.17
N LEU A 157 -17.77 -10.58 -20.98
CA LEU A 157 -16.43 -10.56 -21.54
C LEU A 157 -16.38 -11.37 -22.83
N SER A 158 -16.22 -10.68 -23.95
CA SER A 158 -15.90 -11.29 -25.23
C SER A 158 -14.50 -11.92 -25.22
N LEU A 159 -14.26 -12.87 -26.13
CA LEU A 159 -12.95 -13.52 -26.25
C LEU A 159 -11.80 -12.50 -26.46
N LYS A 160 -12.06 -11.45 -27.25
CA LYS A 160 -11.09 -10.37 -27.50
C LYS A 160 -10.76 -9.59 -26.21
N GLU A 161 -11.77 -9.27 -25.39
CA GLU A 161 -11.56 -8.61 -24.10
C GLU A 161 -10.78 -9.51 -23.13
N ILE A 162 -11.03 -10.82 -23.13
CA ILE A 162 -10.27 -11.80 -22.31
C ILE A 162 -8.80 -11.84 -22.75
N GLU A 163 -8.52 -11.89 -24.05
CA GLU A 163 -7.16 -11.84 -24.60
C GLU A 163 -6.45 -10.54 -24.22
N GLU A 164 -7.13 -9.41 -24.34
CA GLU A 164 -6.62 -8.10 -23.94
C GLU A 164 -6.33 -8.04 -22.43
N LEU A 165 -7.25 -8.49 -21.57
CA LEU A 165 -7.05 -8.60 -20.12
C LEU A 165 -5.82 -9.47 -19.80
N ASN A 166 -5.66 -10.61 -20.47
CA ASN A 166 -4.51 -11.48 -20.25
C ASN A 166 -3.17 -10.78 -20.55
N LEU A 167 -3.14 -9.96 -21.60
CA LEU A 167 -1.97 -9.15 -21.95
C LEU A 167 -1.74 -8.02 -20.93
N ILE A 168 -2.80 -7.29 -20.56
CA ILE A 168 -2.75 -6.17 -19.62
C ILE A 168 -2.29 -6.62 -18.24
N LEU A 169 -2.80 -7.75 -17.73
CA LEU A 169 -2.47 -8.28 -16.41
C LEU A 169 -1.11 -9.00 -16.37
N SER A 170 -0.53 -9.32 -17.52
CA SER A 170 0.74 -10.06 -17.62
C SER A 170 1.92 -9.42 -16.88
N PRO A 171 2.18 -8.09 -16.97
CA PRO A 171 3.40 -7.45 -16.51
C PRO A 171 3.36 -7.05 -15.03
N ILE A 172 2.31 -7.39 -14.28
CA ILE A 172 2.19 -6.99 -12.86
C ILE A 172 3.36 -7.41 -11.98
N TYR A 173 4.02 -8.52 -12.32
CA TYR A 173 5.24 -8.99 -11.65
C TYR A 173 6.47 -8.91 -12.56
N LYS A 174 6.47 -8.01 -13.54
CA LYS A 174 7.64 -7.71 -14.35
C LYS A 174 8.73 -7.14 -13.44
N ASP A 175 9.98 -7.55 -13.64
CA ASP A 175 11.15 -7.11 -12.87
C ASP A 175 11.11 -7.41 -11.34
N ILE A 176 10.14 -8.23 -10.90
CA ILE A 176 10.04 -8.76 -9.54
C ILE A 176 10.98 -9.97 -9.40
N SER A 177 12.02 -9.78 -8.60
CA SER A 177 13.06 -10.77 -8.31
C SER A 177 12.56 -11.95 -7.47
N ARG A 178 13.42 -12.95 -7.26
CA ARG A 178 13.09 -14.08 -6.38
C ARG A 178 12.94 -13.63 -4.92
N GLU A 179 13.74 -12.65 -4.50
CA GLU A 179 13.73 -12.03 -3.18
C GLU A 179 12.43 -11.25 -2.97
N ASP A 180 12.03 -10.43 -3.94
CA ASP A 180 10.76 -9.70 -3.93
C ASP A 180 9.57 -10.68 -3.77
N ARG A 181 9.62 -11.83 -4.46
CA ARG A 181 8.59 -12.88 -4.33
C ARG A 181 8.54 -13.51 -2.93
N LYS A 182 9.67 -13.63 -2.22
CA LYS A 182 9.68 -14.12 -0.83
C LYS A 182 8.94 -13.13 0.07
N ILE A 183 9.20 -11.84 -0.09
CA ILE A 183 8.49 -10.75 0.61
C ILE A 183 6.99 -10.84 0.33
N LEU A 184 6.58 -10.90 -0.94
CA LEU A 184 5.17 -10.98 -1.32
C LEU A 184 4.46 -12.22 -0.75
N ASN A 185 5.10 -13.38 -0.81
CA ASN A 185 4.56 -14.61 -0.22
C ASN A 185 4.41 -14.48 1.30
N ARG A 186 5.37 -13.82 1.96
CA ARG A 186 5.28 -13.53 3.40
C ARG A 186 4.05 -12.68 3.71
N TYR A 187 3.84 -11.58 2.98
CA TYR A 187 2.65 -10.74 3.15
C TYR A 187 1.34 -11.51 2.90
N ARG A 188 1.25 -12.30 1.81
CA ARG A 188 0.07 -13.12 1.49
C ARG A 188 -0.26 -14.16 2.57
N ASN A 189 0.75 -14.79 3.17
CA ASN A 189 0.56 -15.90 4.12
C ASN A 189 0.48 -15.44 5.59
N THR A 190 1.03 -14.27 5.91
CA THR A 190 1.26 -13.84 7.29
C THR A 190 0.30 -12.74 7.74
N ALA A 191 -0.22 -11.91 6.83
CA ALA A 191 -1.23 -10.89 7.15
C ALA A 191 -2.56 -11.49 7.67
N THR A 192 -2.77 -12.79 7.49
CA THR A 192 -3.90 -13.53 8.07
C THR A 192 -3.66 -14.04 9.49
N HIS A 193 -2.41 -14.04 10.01
CA HIS A 193 -2.06 -14.71 11.28
C HIS A 193 -1.07 -13.97 12.21
N ARG A 194 -0.35 -12.93 11.74
CA ARG A 194 0.44 -12.03 12.59
C ARG A 194 0.12 -10.58 12.23
N TYR A 195 0.08 -9.72 13.25
CA TYR A 195 -0.42 -8.36 13.11
C TYR A 195 0.29 -7.55 12.02
N PHE A 196 1.60 -7.72 11.78
CA PHE A 196 2.31 -7.05 10.66
C PHE A 196 3.57 -7.83 10.21
N VAL A 197 3.95 -7.70 8.94
CA VAL A 197 5.30 -8.09 8.47
C VAL A 197 6.26 -7.02 8.98
N GLY A 198 7.22 -7.41 9.82
CA GLY A 198 8.03 -6.48 10.60
C GLY A 198 8.97 -5.62 9.74
N ILE A 199 8.54 -4.40 9.44
CA ILE A 199 9.37 -3.32 8.89
C ILE A 199 9.93 -2.54 10.05
N ASP A 200 11.13 -2.88 10.53
CA ASP A 200 11.75 -2.19 11.67
C ASP A 200 10.72 -1.79 12.74
N GLU A 201 9.74 -2.66 13.06
CA GLU A 201 8.63 -2.27 13.90
C GLU A 201 9.13 -2.21 15.33
N LEU A 202 8.93 -1.06 15.96
CA LEU A 202 9.12 -0.83 17.39
C LEU A 202 10.21 -1.74 17.99
N THR A 203 11.48 -1.44 17.71
CA THR A 203 12.22 -1.07 18.91
C THR A 203 11.56 0.22 19.36
N VAL A 204 10.47 0.10 20.15
CA VAL A 204 10.42 0.91 21.36
C VAL A 204 11.87 0.83 21.80
N SER A 205 12.59 1.94 21.85
CA SER A 205 13.73 1.97 22.74
C SER A 205 13.10 1.50 24.04
N PHE A 206 13.22 0.19 24.33
CA PHE A 206 12.70 -0.37 25.54
C PHE A 206 13.32 0.57 26.53
N GLN A 207 12.49 1.38 27.21
CA GLN A 207 12.97 1.94 28.43
C GLN A 207 13.40 0.67 29.15
N ARG A 208 14.72 0.48 29.29
CA ARG A 208 15.27 -0.41 30.30
C ARG A 208 14.84 0.23 31.61
N ARG A 209 13.55 0.24 31.89
CA ARG A 209 12.98 0.74 33.10
C ARG A 209 12.92 -0.48 33.96
N LYS A 210 13.98 -0.65 34.72
CA LYS A 210 13.82 -1.28 36.02
C LYS A 210 12.69 -0.48 36.68
N LEU A 211 11.58 -1.14 37.01
CA LEU A 211 10.51 -0.49 37.76
C LEU A 211 11.13 0.24 38.96
N SER A 212 10.64 1.44 39.30
CA SER A 212 11.14 2.11 40.50
C SER A 212 10.86 1.21 41.72
N GLU A 213 11.62 1.34 42.81
CA GLU A 213 11.36 0.54 44.01
C GLU A 213 9.93 0.74 44.54
N ILE A 214 9.34 1.91 44.29
CA ILE A 214 7.97 2.25 44.68
C ILE A 214 6.97 1.43 43.86
N ASP A 215 7.14 1.37 42.53
CA ASP A 215 6.27 0.59 41.64
C ASP A 215 6.40 -0.92 41.88
N GLN A 216 7.61 -1.41 42.17
CA GLN A 216 7.86 -2.82 42.51
C GLN A 216 7.16 -3.23 43.81
N ARG A 217 7.17 -2.34 44.82
CA ARG A 217 6.47 -2.57 46.09
C ARG A 217 4.95 -2.50 45.90
N MET A 218 4.44 -1.55 45.12
CA MET A 218 3.00 -1.43 44.84
C MET A 218 2.43 -2.63 44.08
N LEU A 219 3.21 -3.18 43.14
CA LEU A 219 2.80 -4.32 42.31
C LEU A 219 3.27 -5.67 42.87
N ASN A 220 3.87 -5.68 44.06
CA ASN A 220 4.39 -6.85 44.76
C ASN A 220 5.25 -7.78 43.87
N THR A 221 6.09 -7.18 43.02
CA THR A 221 6.88 -7.89 42.01
C THR A 221 8.38 -7.61 42.19
N GLN A 222 9.18 -8.66 42.34
CA GLN A 222 10.64 -8.58 42.37
C GLN A 222 11.20 -8.85 40.97
N GLN A 223 11.35 -7.83 40.13
CA GLN A 223 11.98 -7.99 38.82
C GLN A 223 13.51 -8.06 38.96
N THR A 224 14.08 -9.25 38.75
CA THR A 224 15.54 -9.49 38.68
C THR A 224 16.12 -9.42 37.27
N HIS A 225 15.28 -9.42 36.24
CA HIS A 225 15.69 -9.48 34.83
C HIS A 225 15.05 -8.36 34.01
N SER A 226 15.85 -7.71 33.16
CA SER A 226 15.33 -6.87 32.08
C SER A 226 14.99 -7.75 30.89
N TYR A 227 13.72 -7.85 30.50
CA TYR A 227 13.35 -8.47 29.24
C TYR A 227 13.78 -7.55 28.09
N GLY A 228 14.71 -8.02 27.27
CA GLY A 228 15.11 -7.36 26.03
C GLY A 228 14.89 -8.31 24.87
N MET A 229 13.87 -8.06 24.06
CA MET A 229 13.73 -8.75 22.78
C MET A 229 14.55 -7.97 21.74
N ARG A 230 15.72 -8.49 21.37
CA ARG A 230 16.46 -8.03 20.18
C ARG A 230 16.03 -8.87 18.99
N GLY A 231 14.84 -8.59 18.45
CA GLY A 231 14.52 -9.04 17.10
C GLY A 231 15.25 -8.16 16.11
N ARG A 232 16.06 -8.72 15.21
CA ARG A 232 16.39 -7.99 13.98
C ARG A 232 15.09 -7.86 13.16
N PRO A 233 14.86 -6.73 12.48
CA PRO A 233 13.74 -6.59 11.57
C PRO A 233 13.71 -7.72 10.53
N GLU A 234 12.51 -8.13 10.11
CA GLU A 234 12.38 -9.13 9.03
C GLU A 234 12.91 -8.55 7.71
N TYR A 235 12.64 -7.26 7.46
CA TYR A 235 13.12 -6.51 6.29
C TYR A 235 13.40 -5.06 6.66
N THR A 236 14.35 -4.45 5.95
CA THR A 236 14.64 -3.01 6.03
C THR A 236 13.63 -2.20 5.21
N PHE A 237 13.54 -0.90 5.50
CA PHE A 237 12.72 0.03 4.73
C PHE A 237 13.13 0.05 3.25
N ASP A 238 14.43 0.12 2.94
CA ASP A 238 14.91 0.23 1.56
C ASP A 238 14.59 -1.02 0.72
N GLU A 239 14.73 -2.22 1.30
CA GLU A 239 14.36 -3.48 0.63
C GLU A 239 12.88 -3.51 0.25
N LEU A 240 12.02 -3.11 1.19
CA LEU A 240 10.58 -3.09 0.96
C LEU A 240 10.16 -1.95 0.04
N ASN A 241 10.80 -0.78 0.14
CA ASN A 241 10.54 0.36 -0.74
C ASN A 241 10.88 0.02 -2.18
N THR A 242 12.04 -0.59 -2.41
CA THR A 242 12.46 -1.06 -3.74
C THR A 242 11.42 -2.04 -4.32
N THR A 243 10.90 -2.94 -3.49
CA THR A 243 9.83 -3.87 -3.89
C THR A 243 8.53 -3.12 -4.21
N ALA A 244 8.14 -2.17 -3.35
CA ALA A 244 6.92 -1.39 -3.49
C ALA A 244 6.93 -0.52 -4.75
N GLU A 245 8.03 0.16 -5.07
CA GLU A 245 8.16 1.01 -6.26
C GLU A 245 7.98 0.22 -7.56
N LYS A 246 8.63 -0.94 -7.67
CA LYS A 246 8.43 -1.85 -8.81
C LYS A 246 6.96 -2.24 -8.96
N LEU A 247 6.33 -2.60 -7.84
CA LEU A 247 4.93 -3.01 -7.82
C LEU A 247 3.97 -1.87 -8.15
N LEU A 248 4.22 -0.66 -7.64
CA LEU A 248 3.44 0.55 -7.93
C LEU A 248 3.53 0.91 -9.41
N SER A 249 4.74 0.91 -9.98
CA SER A 249 4.95 1.17 -11.41
C SER A 249 4.26 0.12 -12.28
N ASN A 250 4.37 -1.16 -11.91
CA ASN A 250 3.67 -2.22 -12.62
C ASN A 250 2.14 -2.11 -12.48
N LEU A 251 1.64 -1.78 -11.29
CA LEU A 251 0.22 -1.59 -11.03
C LEU A 251 -0.32 -0.40 -11.82
N ASP A 252 0.39 0.72 -11.84
CA ASP A 252 0.06 1.88 -12.68
C ASP A 252 -0.03 1.50 -14.16
N GLY A 253 0.95 0.75 -14.67
CA GLY A 253 0.93 0.26 -16.05
C GLY A 253 -0.23 -0.69 -16.37
N VAL A 254 -0.69 -1.47 -15.38
CA VAL A 254 -1.87 -2.33 -15.50
C VAL A 254 -3.14 -1.48 -15.50
N LEU A 255 -3.30 -0.62 -14.49
CA LEU A 255 -4.51 0.19 -14.30
C LEU A 255 -4.72 1.19 -15.45
N SER A 256 -3.66 1.88 -15.88
CA SER A 256 -3.72 2.80 -17.02
C SER A 256 -4.19 2.11 -18.30
N LYS A 257 -3.72 0.89 -18.58
CA LYS A 257 -4.19 0.11 -19.73
C LYS A 257 -5.60 -0.43 -19.56
N LEU A 258 -5.97 -0.88 -18.36
CA LEU A 258 -7.35 -1.29 -18.06
C LEU A 258 -8.34 -0.15 -18.36
N MET A 259 -8.03 1.08 -17.90
CA MET A 259 -8.85 2.26 -18.14
C MET A 259 -8.97 2.64 -19.64
N GLN A 260 -8.02 2.22 -20.48
CA GLN A 260 -8.06 2.45 -21.92
C GLN A 260 -8.80 1.36 -22.70
N MET A 261 -9.14 0.23 -22.08
CA MET A 261 -9.89 -0.84 -22.74
C MET A 261 -11.21 -0.31 -23.28
N HIS A 262 -11.60 -0.75 -24.48
CA HIS A 262 -12.80 -0.24 -25.15
C HIS A 262 -14.06 -0.33 -24.27
N MET A 263 -14.22 -1.41 -23.51
CA MET A 263 -15.34 -1.60 -22.58
C MET A 263 -15.33 -0.70 -21.35
N MET A 264 -14.17 -0.17 -20.97
CA MET A 264 -14.00 0.69 -19.80
C MET A 264 -13.88 2.16 -20.18
N LYS A 265 -13.50 2.46 -21.42
CA LYS A 265 -13.18 3.81 -21.90
C LYS A 265 -14.36 4.78 -21.81
N ARG A 266 -15.61 4.30 -21.90
CA ARG A 266 -16.80 5.15 -21.75
C ARG A 266 -16.95 5.72 -20.33
N SER A 267 -16.34 5.06 -19.37
CA SER A 267 -16.41 5.36 -17.94
C SER A 267 -15.29 6.28 -17.47
N VAL A 268 -14.30 6.58 -18.33
CA VAL A 268 -13.05 7.24 -17.94
C VAL A 268 -12.84 8.49 -18.78
N LYS A 269 -12.48 9.59 -18.10
CA LYS A 269 -11.99 10.82 -18.72
C LYS A 269 -10.53 11.02 -18.32
N GLN A 270 -9.71 11.46 -19.27
CA GLN A 270 -8.39 11.96 -18.94
C GLN A 270 -8.53 13.39 -18.41
N MET A 271 -7.89 13.69 -17.30
CA MET A 271 -7.81 15.04 -16.77
C MET A 271 -6.97 15.87 -17.74
N GLU A 272 -7.52 16.97 -18.25
CA GLU A 272 -6.75 17.96 -19.03
C GLU A 272 -5.78 18.67 -18.07
N GLU A 273 -4.53 18.85 -18.50
CA GLU A 273 -3.48 19.58 -17.76
C GLU A 273 -3.72 21.09 -17.73
#